data_AF-A0A3Q9UQM7-F1
#
_entry.id   AF-A0A3Q9UQM7-F1
#
_cell.length_a   1.000
_cell.length_b   1.000
_cell.length_c   1.000
_cell.angle_alpha   90.00
_cell.angle_beta   90.00
_cell.angle_gamma   90.00
#
_symmetry.space_group_name_H-M   'P 1'
#
loop_
_entity.id
_entity.type
_entity.pdbx_description
1 polymer ?
#
loop_
_entity_poly.entity_id
_entity_poly.type
_entity_poly.pdbx_seq_one_letter_code
_entity_poly.pdbx_strand_id
1 'polypeptide(L)'
;MTDPRPRGTTRLRATIALAAGGLLLTAGLGAVLAATTASAVQDYDDRFAAARAADPPVVEEDVASSPLPSITPAAHEPGTPFEEATPTAAPDGHRYDQWGVRLYDVSDAPDDITYPASLVGDELGNAVSWVDMQLRIAGCMREEGFDYTFKLWWERSPEDRGSEPLAEDSEAMAALYGTNLTSTGPYDWTQAGCQGRIVHEMGNDDAH
;
A
#
# COMPACT_ATOMS: atom_id res chain seq x y z
N MET A 1 20.34 -87.64 -14.94
CA MET A 1 21.06 -87.52 -13.65
C MET A 1 21.40 -86.04 -13.48
N THR A 2 20.53 -85.28 -12.81
CA THR A 2 20.71 -84.74 -11.43
C THR A 2 21.88 -83.76 -11.35
N ASP A 3 21.80 -82.54 -10.82
CA ASP A 3 20.76 -81.73 -10.16
C ASP A 3 21.44 -80.35 -9.95
N PRO A 4 20.79 -79.19 -10.18
CA PRO A 4 21.37 -77.87 -9.94
C PRO A 4 21.09 -77.39 -8.50
N ARG A 5 22.04 -76.69 -7.85
CA ARG A 5 21.74 -75.89 -6.64
C ARG A 5 22.53 -74.58 -6.53
N PRO A 6 21.87 -73.43 -6.67
CA PRO A 6 22.25 -72.20 -5.98
C PRO A 6 21.74 -72.20 -4.53
N ARG A 7 22.57 -71.70 -3.59
CA ARG A 7 22.19 -71.29 -2.22
C ARG A 7 21.34 -70.00 -2.37
N GLY A 8 20.05 -69.94 -2.00
CA GLY A 8 19.52 -69.85 -0.63
C GLY A 8 19.88 -68.50 -0.01
N THR A 9 19.01 -67.58 0.41
CA THR A 9 17.59 -67.65 0.82
C THR A 9 16.96 -66.24 0.87
N THR A 10 15.81 -66.11 0.23
CA THR A 10 14.53 -65.46 0.62
C THR A 10 14.47 -64.64 1.92
N ARG A 11 13.92 -63.41 1.84
CA ARG A 11 12.73 -62.89 2.56
C ARG A 11 12.17 -61.69 1.78
N LEU A 12 11.18 -61.87 0.91
CA LEU A 12 9.73 -61.83 1.14
C LEU A 12 9.19 -60.50 1.70
N ARG A 13 8.31 -59.91 0.88
CA ARG A 13 7.49 -58.71 1.06
C ARG A 13 6.51 -58.82 2.24
N ALA A 14 6.18 -57.70 2.88
CA ALA A 14 4.88 -57.50 3.55
C ALA A 14 4.56 -56.01 3.70
N THR A 15 3.73 -55.50 2.80
CA THR A 15 2.81 -54.36 3.01
C THR A 15 1.70 -54.75 3.98
N ILE A 16 1.22 -53.82 4.84
CA ILE A 16 -0.09 -53.74 5.57
C ILE A 16 0.09 -52.63 6.63
N ALA A 17 -0.86 -51.78 7.03
CA ALA A 17 -2.16 -51.33 6.54
C ALA A 17 -2.58 -50.13 7.44
N LEU A 18 -3.64 -49.43 7.03
CA LEU A 18 -4.34 -48.36 7.74
C LEU A 18 -4.73 -48.70 9.19
N ALA A 19 -4.72 -47.68 10.05
CA ALA A 19 -5.57 -47.61 11.24
C ALA A 19 -6.37 -46.31 11.19
N ALA A 20 -7.64 -46.44 10.82
CA ALA A 20 -8.69 -45.46 11.09
C ALA A 20 -9.18 -45.66 12.52
N GLY A 21 -9.48 -44.55 13.22
CA GLY A 21 -10.12 -44.56 14.52
C GLY A 21 -10.69 -43.18 14.80
N GLY A 22 -11.95 -42.98 14.40
CA GLY A 22 -12.71 -41.77 14.66
C GLY A 22 -13.21 -41.70 16.10
N LEU A 23 -13.49 -40.47 16.54
CA LEU A 23 -14.42 -40.20 17.62
C LEU A 23 -15.43 -39.17 17.11
N LEU A 24 -16.70 -39.54 17.18
CA LEU A 24 -17.86 -38.84 16.67
C LEU A 24 -18.87 -38.69 17.82
N LEU A 25 -19.69 -37.63 17.74
CA LEU A 25 -20.95 -37.34 18.47
C LEU A 25 -20.78 -36.47 19.75
N THR A 26 -21.51 -35.37 19.99
CA THR A 26 -22.81 -34.92 19.44
C THR A 26 -23.13 -33.46 19.79
N ALA A 27 -23.69 -32.75 18.80
CA ALA A 27 -24.70 -31.68 18.79
C ALA A 27 -25.04 -30.83 20.03
N GLY A 28 -25.11 -29.50 19.82
CA GLY A 28 -26.16 -28.66 20.41
C GLY A 28 -25.76 -27.21 20.70
N LEU A 29 -26.47 -26.25 20.07
CA LEU A 29 -26.49 -24.78 20.29
C LEU A 29 -25.26 -24.05 19.70
N GLY A 30 -25.35 -23.05 18.83
CA GLY A 30 -26.42 -22.11 18.58
C GLY A 30 -25.83 -20.69 18.65
N ALA A 31 -25.69 -20.06 17.48
CA ALA A 31 -25.52 -18.61 17.26
C ALA A 31 -24.28 -17.88 17.84
N VAL A 32 -23.89 -16.86 17.06
CA VAL A 32 -23.01 -15.72 17.38
C VAL A 32 -21.49 -15.94 17.23
N LEU A 33 -21.03 -15.88 15.98
CA LEU A 33 -19.82 -15.12 15.63
C LEU A 33 -20.19 -14.19 14.47
N ALA A 34 -21.09 -13.25 14.78
CA ALA A 34 -21.28 -12.04 14.00
C ALA A 34 -20.95 -10.87 14.95
N ALA A 35 -20.23 -9.88 14.41
CA ALA A 35 -19.79 -8.63 15.04
C ALA A 35 -18.47 -8.66 15.83
N THR A 36 -17.33 -8.57 15.14
CA THR A 36 -16.16 -7.80 15.62
C THR A 36 -15.35 -7.08 14.53
N THR A 37 -15.65 -7.22 13.24
CA THR A 37 -14.91 -6.46 12.20
C THR A 37 -15.34 -4.99 12.10
N ALA A 38 -16.57 -4.65 12.48
CA ALA A 38 -17.02 -3.25 12.50
C ALA A 38 -16.34 -2.40 13.58
N SER A 39 -15.93 -3.00 14.71
CA SER A 39 -15.28 -2.25 15.79
C SER A 39 -13.83 -1.86 15.49
N ALA A 40 -13.15 -2.55 14.57
CA ALA A 40 -11.76 -2.24 14.24
C ALA A 40 -11.64 -0.96 13.38
N VAL A 41 -12.57 -0.75 12.45
CA VAL A 41 -12.62 0.46 11.62
C VAL A 41 -13.12 1.66 12.44
N GLN A 42 -14.12 1.45 13.30
CA GLN A 42 -14.60 2.51 14.20
C GLN A 42 -13.54 2.94 15.22
N ASP A 43 -12.75 2.01 15.75
CA ASP A 43 -11.64 2.32 16.67
C ASP A 43 -10.49 3.08 15.96
N TYR A 44 -10.29 2.88 14.66
CA TYR A 44 -9.35 3.67 13.85
C TYR A 44 -9.86 5.11 13.64
N ASP A 45 -11.11 5.27 13.20
CA ASP A 45 -11.72 6.60 12.97
C ASP A 45 -11.85 7.40 14.28
N ASP A 46 -12.23 6.74 15.38
CA ASP A 46 -12.36 7.38 16.69
C ASP A 46 -11.00 7.83 17.24
N ARG A 47 -9.92 7.05 17.02
CA ARG A 47 -8.56 7.45 17.42
C ARG A 47 -8.00 8.58 16.58
N PHE A 48 -8.28 8.58 15.28
CA PHE A 48 -7.88 9.66 14.39
C PHE A 48 -8.63 10.97 14.72
N ALA A 49 -9.94 10.88 14.99
CA ALA A 49 -10.74 12.02 15.43
C ALA A 49 -10.30 12.53 16.82
N ALA A 50 -9.98 11.65 17.76
CA ALA A 50 -9.48 12.02 19.08
C ALA A 50 -8.10 12.70 19.02
N ALA A 51 -7.20 12.24 18.15
CA ALA A 51 -5.90 12.88 17.92
C ALA A 51 -6.06 14.30 17.36
N ARG A 52 -7.04 14.51 16.46
CA ARG A 52 -7.38 15.83 15.93
C ARG A 52 -8.03 16.76 16.96
N ALA A 53 -8.80 16.21 17.90
CA ALA A 53 -9.44 16.98 18.97
C ALA A 53 -8.48 17.34 20.11
N ALA A 54 -7.39 16.59 20.29
CA ALA A 54 -6.37 16.83 21.30
C ALA A 54 -5.42 17.99 20.96
N ASP A 55 -5.45 18.50 19.73
CA ASP A 55 -4.66 19.64 19.28
C ASP A 55 -5.60 20.80 18.89
N PRO A 56 -6.06 21.62 19.85
CA PRO A 56 -6.94 22.74 19.55
C PRO A 56 -6.19 23.79 18.72
N PRO A 57 -6.84 24.45 17.74
CA PRO A 57 -6.22 25.57 17.07
C PRO A 57 -5.84 26.62 18.11
N VAL A 58 -4.58 27.04 18.08
CA VAL A 58 -4.07 28.15 18.89
C VAL A 58 -4.99 29.35 18.66
N VAL A 59 -5.73 29.72 19.71
CA VAL A 59 -6.53 30.93 19.73
C VAL A 59 -5.56 32.08 19.64
N GLU A 60 -5.59 32.84 18.53
CA GLU A 60 -4.82 34.07 18.41
C GLU A 60 -5.27 35.03 19.52
N GLU A 61 -4.38 35.29 20.48
CA GLU A 61 -4.55 36.36 21.44
C GLU A 61 -4.51 37.71 20.73
N ASP A 62 -5.58 38.49 20.94
CA ASP A 62 -5.75 39.87 20.56
C ASP A 62 -4.63 40.74 21.17
N VAL A 63 -3.67 41.17 20.35
CA VAL A 63 -2.70 42.22 20.71
C VAL A 63 -2.98 43.46 19.87
N ALA A 64 -3.53 44.46 20.57
CA ALA A 64 -3.85 45.78 20.06
C ALA A 64 -2.64 46.51 19.40
N SER A 65 -2.92 47.06 18.22
CA SER A 65 -2.40 48.29 17.59
C SER A 65 -1.00 48.83 17.98
N SER A 66 -0.07 48.77 17.03
CA SER A 66 0.88 49.85 16.73
C SER A 66 1.18 49.90 15.22
N PRO A 67 1.24 51.11 14.59
CA PRO A 67 1.23 51.22 13.13
C PRO A 67 2.64 51.13 12.53
N LEU A 68 2.79 50.34 11.47
CA LEU A 68 3.94 50.32 10.56
C LEU A 68 3.43 50.31 9.10
N PRO A 69 4.24 50.81 8.14
CA PRO A 69 3.76 51.60 7.02
C PRO A 69 3.05 50.79 5.93
N SER A 70 2.09 51.44 5.27
CA SER A 70 1.34 50.93 4.12
C SER A 70 2.27 50.43 3.02
N ILE A 71 2.32 49.12 2.83
CA ILE A 71 2.65 48.49 1.55
C ILE A 71 1.32 48.21 0.85
N THR A 72 1.04 49.00 -0.18
CA THR A 72 -0.04 48.75 -1.13
C THR A 72 0.09 47.32 -1.67
N PRO A 73 -0.93 46.46 -1.58
CA PRO A 73 -0.91 45.19 -2.30
C PRO A 73 -0.94 45.52 -3.79
N ALA A 74 0.12 45.19 -4.51
CA ALA A 74 0.01 45.03 -5.96
C ALA A 74 -0.99 43.91 -6.20
N ALA A 75 -2.05 44.21 -6.95
CA ALA A 75 -3.05 43.25 -7.36
C ALA A 75 -2.36 42.04 -8.02
N HIS A 76 -2.61 40.84 -7.50
CA HIS A 76 -2.27 39.61 -8.21
C HIS A 76 -3.13 39.55 -9.48
N GLU A 77 -2.50 39.59 -10.64
CA GLU A 77 -3.16 39.25 -11.88
C GLU A 77 -3.55 37.76 -11.86
N PRO A 78 -4.78 37.40 -12.24
CA PRO A 78 -5.16 36.02 -12.43
C PRO A 78 -4.63 35.54 -13.79
N GLY A 79 -3.62 34.66 -13.80
CA GLY A 79 -3.25 33.95 -15.02
C GLY A 79 -1.80 33.52 -15.14
N THR A 80 -1.42 32.46 -14.44
CA THR A 80 -0.44 31.47 -14.93
C THR A 80 -0.72 30.15 -14.21
N PRO A 81 -0.83 29.02 -14.94
CA PRO A 81 -0.71 27.70 -14.31
C PRO A 81 0.60 27.68 -13.51
N PHE A 82 0.58 27.15 -12.29
CA PHE A 82 1.82 26.81 -11.60
C PHE A 82 2.60 25.88 -12.53
N GLU A 83 3.72 26.36 -13.06
CA GLU A 83 4.66 25.50 -13.77
C GLU A 83 5.23 24.55 -12.73
N GLU A 84 4.83 23.29 -12.82
CA GLU A 84 5.22 22.19 -11.95
C GLU A 84 6.74 22.11 -11.92
N ALA A 85 7.34 22.30 -10.73
CA ALA A 85 8.76 22.14 -10.58
C ALA A 85 9.08 20.66 -10.80
N THR A 86 9.63 20.31 -11.98
CA THR A 86 10.11 18.96 -12.25
C THR A 86 11.03 18.53 -11.10
N PRO A 87 10.74 17.41 -10.40
CA PRO A 87 11.53 17.01 -9.26
C PRO A 87 13.00 16.87 -9.66
N THR A 88 13.85 17.70 -9.06
CA THR A 88 15.27 17.74 -9.39
C THR A 88 15.98 16.62 -8.65
N ALA A 89 16.79 15.83 -9.36
CA ALA A 89 17.66 14.84 -8.74
C ALA A 89 18.66 15.53 -7.81
N ALA A 90 18.67 15.14 -6.54
CA ALA A 90 19.61 15.63 -5.54
C ALA A 90 20.98 14.94 -5.67
N PRO A 91 22.03 15.48 -5.03
CA PRO A 91 23.39 14.92 -5.13
C PRO A 91 23.55 13.48 -4.63
N ASP A 92 22.61 13.00 -3.81
CA ASP A 92 22.53 11.61 -3.35
C ASP A 92 21.89 10.66 -4.37
N GLY A 93 21.42 11.18 -5.51
CA GLY A 93 20.78 10.41 -6.58
C GLY A 93 19.28 10.22 -6.39
N HIS A 94 18.67 10.76 -5.34
CA HIS A 94 17.24 10.67 -5.10
C HIS A 94 16.50 11.92 -5.57
N ARG A 95 15.18 11.80 -5.71
CA ARG A 95 14.29 12.92 -6.05
C ARG A 95 13.53 13.37 -4.81
N TYR A 96 13.23 14.65 -4.76
CA TYR A 96 12.53 15.27 -3.64
C TYR A 96 11.43 16.17 -4.16
N ASP A 97 10.32 16.23 -3.43
CA ASP A 97 9.26 17.20 -3.69
C ASP A 97 9.59 18.58 -3.10
N GLN A 98 8.68 19.53 -3.28
CA GLN A 98 8.81 20.91 -2.80
C GLN A 98 8.93 21.06 -1.27
N TRP A 99 8.57 20.03 -0.50
CA TRP A 99 8.72 20.02 0.96
C TRP A 99 9.98 19.27 1.41
N GLY A 100 10.80 18.81 0.47
CA GLY A 100 11.99 18.01 0.77
C GLY A 100 11.65 16.57 1.18
N VAL A 101 10.44 16.08 0.86
CA VAL A 101 10.07 14.67 1.07
C VAL A 101 10.66 13.85 -0.07
N ARG A 102 11.25 12.71 0.27
CA ARG A 102 11.84 11.79 -0.71
C ARG A 102 10.77 11.17 -1.60
N LEU A 103 11.03 11.17 -2.90
CA LEU A 103 10.25 10.49 -3.93
C LEU A 103 10.95 9.19 -4.30
N TYR A 104 10.27 8.08 -4.02
CA TYR A 104 10.72 6.73 -4.30
C TYR A 104 10.27 6.29 -5.70
N ASP A 105 11.09 5.53 -6.41
CA ASP A 105 10.79 5.05 -7.76
C ASP A 105 11.35 3.64 -8.03
N VAL A 106 11.36 3.24 -9.30
CA VAL A 106 11.80 1.91 -9.75
C VAL A 106 13.29 1.61 -9.46
N SER A 107 14.09 2.63 -9.14
CA SER A 107 15.50 2.46 -8.80
C SER A 107 15.74 2.09 -7.34
N ASP A 108 14.72 2.18 -6.48
CA ASP A 108 14.81 1.84 -5.07
C ASP A 108 14.64 0.33 -4.81
N ALA A 109 15.39 -0.20 -3.84
CA ALA A 109 15.20 -1.57 -3.36
C ALA A 109 14.40 -1.60 -2.05
N PRO A 110 13.64 -2.68 -1.77
CA PRO A 110 12.96 -2.84 -0.49
C PRO A 110 13.88 -2.74 0.73
N ASP A 111 15.14 -3.15 0.59
CA ASP A 111 16.15 -3.11 1.64
C ASP A 111 16.66 -1.68 1.95
N ASP A 112 16.41 -0.71 1.06
CA ASP A 112 16.76 0.70 1.25
C ASP A 112 15.70 1.45 2.10
N ILE A 113 14.58 0.80 2.41
CA ILE A 113 13.46 1.40 3.12
C ILE A 113 13.67 1.27 4.63
N THR A 114 13.75 2.42 5.31
CA THR A 114 13.83 2.46 6.78
C THR A 114 12.43 2.58 7.37
N TYR A 115 11.99 1.53 8.06
CA TYR A 115 10.72 1.52 8.79
C TYR A 115 10.90 2.12 10.19
N PRO A 116 10.09 3.13 10.59
CA PRO A 116 10.19 3.69 11.92
C PRO A 116 9.79 2.66 12.98
N ALA A 117 10.46 2.69 14.13
CA ALA A 117 10.23 1.74 15.23
C ALA A 117 8.82 1.81 15.85
N SER A 118 8.04 2.85 15.50
CA SER A 118 6.63 2.98 15.87
C SER A 118 5.72 2.02 15.10
N LEU A 119 6.09 1.61 13.87
CA LEU A 119 5.33 0.61 13.11
C LEU A 119 5.65 -0.77 13.68
N VAL A 120 4.64 -1.42 14.25
CA VAL A 120 4.79 -2.73 14.91
C VAL A 120 3.62 -3.64 14.58
N GLY A 121 3.80 -4.95 14.73
CA GLY A 121 2.74 -5.94 14.51
C GLY A 121 2.16 -5.84 13.09
N ASP A 122 0.83 -5.82 13.01
CA ASP A 122 0.11 -5.77 11.74
C ASP A 122 0.38 -4.47 10.96
N GLU A 123 0.65 -3.36 11.64
CA GLU A 123 0.96 -2.08 10.98
C GLU A 123 2.29 -2.16 10.21
N LEU A 124 3.30 -2.81 10.80
CA LEU A 124 4.56 -3.09 10.11
C LEU A 124 4.35 -4.03 8.92
N GLY A 125 3.53 -5.07 9.09
CA GLY A 125 3.18 -5.98 8.00
C GLY A 125 2.50 -5.25 6.83
N ASN A 126 1.58 -4.36 7.13
CA ASN A 126 0.90 -3.53 6.14
C ASN A 126 1.86 -2.56 5.45
N ALA A 127 2.80 -1.95 6.19
CA ALA A 127 3.84 -1.09 5.62
C ALA A 127 4.75 -1.84 4.66
N VAL A 128 5.23 -3.02 5.04
CA VAL A 128 6.08 -3.86 4.18
C VAL A 128 5.31 -4.28 2.92
N SER A 129 4.07 -4.75 3.07
CA SER A 129 3.23 -5.17 1.94
C SER A 129 2.93 -4.02 0.98
N TRP A 130 2.58 -2.85 1.52
CA TRP A 130 2.31 -1.66 0.70
C TRP A 130 3.55 -1.17 -0.05
N VAL A 131 4.72 -1.17 0.59
CA VAL A 131 6.00 -0.81 -0.08
C VAL A 131 6.31 -1.78 -1.22
N ASP A 132 6.18 -3.09 -1.01
CA ASP A 132 6.38 -4.09 -2.08
C ASP A 132 5.42 -3.84 -3.26
N MET A 133 4.15 -3.56 -2.96
CA MET A 133 3.16 -3.21 -3.98
C MET A 133 3.57 -1.97 -4.78
N GLN A 134 3.99 -0.89 -4.11
CA GLN A 134 4.37 0.37 -4.75
C GLN A 134 5.60 0.22 -5.66
N LEU A 135 6.62 -0.54 -5.22
CA LEU A 135 7.81 -0.82 -6.03
C LEU A 135 7.48 -1.65 -7.27
N ARG A 136 6.57 -2.63 -7.15
CA ARG A 136 6.08 -3.41 -8.30
C ARG A 136 5.26 -2.57 -9.27
N ILE A 137 4.43 -1.66 -8.76
CA ILE A 137 3.72 -0.67 -9.58
C ILE A 137 4.71 0.22 -10.32
N ALA A 138 5.77 0.70 -9.64
CA ALA A 138 6.82 1.49 -10.29
C ALA A 138 7.51 0.71 -11.43
N GLY A 139 7.77 -0.58 -11.22
CA GLY A 139 8.26 -1.50 -12.26
C GLY A 139 7.31 -1.60 -13.45
N CYS A 140 6.03 -1.87 -13.20
CA CYS A 140 5.01 -1.93 -14.25
C CYS A 140 4.90 -0.62 -15.03
N MET A 141 4.82 0.52 -14.34
CA MET A 141 4.73 1.83 -14.97
C MET A 141 5.94 2.12 -15.85
N ARG A 142 7.14 1.71 -15.41
CA ARG A 142 8.36 1.81 -16.22
C ARG A 142 8.30 0.93 -17.48
N GLU A 143 7.75 -0.28 -17.40
CA GLU A 143 7.51 -1.15 -18.56
C GLU A 143 6.55 -0.51 -19.57
N GLU A 144 5.52 0.18 -19.08
CA GLU A 144 4.57 0.96 -19.87
C GLU A 144 5.16 2.31 -20.38
N GLY A 145 6.41 2.63 -20.03
CA GLY A 145 7.12 3.82 -20.49
C GLY A 145 6.85 5.09 -19.67
N PHE A 146 6.18 4.98 -18.54
CA PHE A 146 5.86 6.10 -17.65
C PHE A 146 6.81 6.16 -16.45
N ASP A 147 7.09 7.39 -16.02
CA ASP A 147 7.77 7.64 -14.76
C ASP A 147 6.76 7.60 -13.62
N TYR A 148 7.04 6.84 -12.57
CA TYR A 148 6.17 6.71 -11.41
C TYR A 148 6.99 6.88 -10.14
N THR A 149 6.53 7.80 -9.31
CA THR A 149 7.11 8.04 -7.99
C THR A 149 6.05 7.90 -6.90
N PHE A 150 6.45 7.50 -5.71
CA PHE A 150 5.59 7.45 -4.54
C PHE A 150 6.29 8.00 -3.29
N LYS A 151 5.51 8.32 -2.26
CA LYS A 151 5.98 8.79 -0.96
C LYS A 151 5.56 7.83 0.13
N LEU A 152 6.48 7.48 1.02
CA LEU A 152 6.15 6.68 2.20
C LEU A 152 5.27 7.52 3.13
N TRP A 153 4.14 6.97 3.58
CA TRP A 153 3.15 7.79 4.29
C TRP A 153 3.64 8.34 5.62
N TRP A 154 4.65 7.69 6.22
CA TRP A 154 5.32 8.11 7.46
C TRP A 154 6.45 9.13 7.26
N GLU A 155 6.82 9.44 6.02
CA GLU A 155 7.83 10.45 5.67
C GLU A 155 7.22 11.73 5.09
N ARG A 156 5.90 11.74 4.86
CA ARG A 156 5.20 12.89 4.29
C ARG A 156 5.28 14.10 5.21
N SER A 157 5.37 15.27 4.59
CA SER A 157 5.27 16.55 5.31
C SER A 157 3.84 16.73 5.85
N PRO A 158 3.64 17.38 7.01
CA PRO A 158 2.30 17.73 7.49
C PRO A 158 1.51 18.62 6.52
N GLU A 159 2.21 19.38 5.68
CA GLU A 159 1.65 20.23 4.63
C GLU A 159 1.24 19.45 3.37
N ASP A 160 1.75 18.22 3.22
CA ASP A 160 1.46 17.34 2.11
C ASP A 160 0.05 16.74 2.24
N ARG A 161 -0.86 17.15 1.36
CA ARG A 161 -2.23 16.64 1.31
C ARG A 161 -2.35 15.29 0.58
N GLY A 162 -1.26 14.73 0.05
CA GLY A 162 -1.24 13.46 -0.67
C GLY A 162 -0.39 13.54 -1.94
N SER A 163 -0.24 12.38 -2.61
CA SER A 163 0.43 12.33 -3.91
C SER A 163 -0.17 13.34 -4.87
N GLU A 164 0.69 14.02 -5.65
CA GLU A 164 0.19 14.86 -6.74
C GLU A 164 -0.54 13.96 -7.74
N PRO A 165 -1.81 14.26 -8.03
CA PRO A 165 -2.59 13.40 -8.90
C PRO A 165 -2.02 13.47 -10.32
N LEU A 166 -1.85 12.30 -10.94
CA LEU A 166 -1.71 12.26 -12.39
C LEU A 166 -2.90 12.99 -13.02
N ALA A 167 -2.68 13.72 -14.11
CA ALA A 167 -3.77 14.38 -14.82
C ALA A 167 -4.84 13.33 -15.18
N GLU A 168 -6.11 13.63 -14.86
CA GLU A 168 -7.22 12.65 -14.81
C GLU A 168 -7.51 11.93 -16.15
N ASP A 169 -6.98 12.42 -17.27
CA ASP A 169 -7.13 11.82 -18.61
C ASP A 169 -5.79 11.52 -19.30
N SER A 170 -4.69 11.46 -18.54
CA SER A 170 -3.37 11.16 -19.10
C SER A 170 -3.21 9.68 -19.43
N GLU A 171 -2.36 9.38 -20.42
CA GLU A 171 -1.96 8.00 -20.72
C GLU A 171 -1.31 7.32 -19.50
N ALA A 172 -0.60 8.09 -18.67
CA ALA A 172 -0.03 7.61 -17.40
C ALA A 172 -1.13 7.21 -16.40
N MET A 173 -2.20 7.99 -16.29
CA MET A 173 -3.35 7.66 -15.43
C MET A 173 -4.03 6.37 -15.91
N ALA A 174 -4.23 6.23 -17.22
CA ALA A 174 -4.79 5.02 -17.81
C ALA A 174 -3.87 3.80 -17.66
N ALA A 175 -2.55 3.97 -17.73
CA ALA A 175 -1.59 2.90 -17.47
C ALA A 175 -1.62 2.46 -15.99
N LEU A 176 -1.68 3.42 -15.06
CA LEU A 176 -1.68 3.14 -13.63
C LEU A 176 -2.97 2.46 -13.17
N TYR A 177 -4.11 3.01 -13.54
CA TYR A 177 -5.41 2.65 -12.98
C TYR A 177 -6.34 1.94 -13.98
N GLY A 178 -5.95 1.86 -15.24
CA GLY A 178 -6.78 1.32 -16.31
C GLY A 178 -7.77 2.34 -16.88
N THR A 179 -8.47 1.94 -17.94
CA THR A 179 -9.41 2.81 -18.67
C THR A 179 -10.86 2.66 -18.21
N ASN A 180 -11.13 1.77 -17.26
CA ASN A 180 -12.49 1.35 -16.90
C ASN A 180 -12.82 1.61 -15.42
N LEU A 181 -12.27 2.68 -14.84
CA LEU A 181 -12.48 3.05 -13.43
C LEU A 181 -13.95 3.29 -13.07
N THR A 182 -14.78 3.60 -14.06
CA THR A 182 -16.23 3.85 -13.89
C THR A 182 -17.10 2.67 -14.32
N SER A 183 -16.52 1.47 -14.55
CA SER A 183 -17.29 0.28 -14.92
C SER A 183 -18.31 -0.07 -13.84
N THR A 184 -19.55 -0.35 -14.24
CA THR A 184 -20.57 -0.93 -13.36
C THR A 184 -20.65 -2.45 -13.47
N GLY A 185 -19.77 -3.07 -14.26
CA GLY A 185 -19.65 -4.52 -14.40
C GLY A 185 -18.85 -5.18 -13.26
N PRO A 186 -18.68 -6.51 -13.28
CA PRO A 186 -17.76 -7.20 -12.37
C PRO A 186 -16.35 -6.63 -12.49
N TYR A 187 -15.64 -6.55 -11.36
CA TYR A 187 -14.23 -6.14 -11.36
C TYR A 187 -13.40 -7.11 -12.23
N ASP A 188 -12.60 -6.54 -13.12
CA ASP A 188 -11.67 -7.25 -14.01
C ASP A 188 -10.29 -6.60 -13.86
N TRP A 189 -9.42 -7.24 -13.07
CA TRP A 189 -8.07 -6.75 -12.80
C TRP A 189 -7.24 -6.55 -14.08
N THR A 190 -7.57 -7.27 -15.17
CA THR A 190 -6.85 -7.14 -16.45
C THR A 190 -7.10 -5.79 -17.12
N GLN A 191 -8.16 -5.08 -16.72
CA GLN A 191 -8.52 -3.76 -17.21
C GLN A 191 -8.20 -2.63 -16.21
N ALA A 192 -7.65 -2.95 -15.05
CA ALA A 192 -7.40 -2.03 -13.94
C ALA A 192 -5.94 -1.51 -13.90
N GLY A 193 -5.25 -1.55 -15.04
CA GLY A 193 -3.89 -1.03 -15.21
C GLY A 193 -2.85 -1.75 -14.35
N CYS A 194 -1.71 -1.08 -14.14
CA CYS A 194 -0.62 -1.55 -13.31
C CYS A 194 -1.07 -1.84 -11.88
N GLN A 195 -1.88 -0.97 -11.27
CA GLN A 195 -2.32 -1.16 -9.89
C GLN A 195 -3.16 -2.44 -9.76
N GLY A 196 -4.20 -2.61 -10.60
CA GLY A 196 -5.05 -3.79 -10.53
C GLY A 196 -4.31 -5.09 -10.81
N ARG A 197 -3.39 -5.08 -11.80
CA ARG A 197 -2.52 -6.23 -12.09
C ARG A 197 -1.68 -6.63 -10.87
N ILE A 198 -1.00 -5.68 -10.25
CA ILE A 198 -0.13 -5.97 -9.09
C ILE A 198 -0.96 -6.41 -7.88
N VAL A 199 -2.09 -5.77 -7.60
CA VAL A 199 -3.01 -6.18 -6.52
C VAL A 199 -3.47 -7.63 -6.73
N HIS A 200 -3.84 -8.01 -7.96
CA HIS A 200 -4.20 -9.38 -8.30
C HIS A 200 -3.04 -10.36 -8.09
N GLU A 201 -1.85 -10.06 -8.62
CA GLU A 201 -0.66 -10.92 -8.51
C GLU A 201 -0.22 -11.13 -7.06
N MET A 202 -0.43 -10.12 -6.20
CA MET A 202 -0.18 -10.22 -4.76
C MET A 202 -1.27 -10.97 -4.00
N GLY A 203 -2.40 -11.29 -4.65
CA GLY A 203 -3.54 -11.97 -4.02
C GLY A 203 -4.40 -11.05 -3.15
N ASN A 204 -4.37 -9.73 -3.40
CA ASN A 204 -5.00 -8.70 -2.59
C ASN A 204 -6.32 -8.16 -3.17
N ASP A 205 -6.89 -8.77 -4.22
CA ASP A 205 -8.15 -8.31 -4.84
C ASP A 205 -9.34 -8.28 -3.88
N ASP A 206 -9.35 -9.18 -2.89
CA ASP A 206 -10.41 -9.30 -1.87
C ASP A 206 -10.04 -8.60 -0.55
N ALA A 207 -8.94 -7.83 -0.51
CA ALA A 207 -8.59 -7.04 0.66
C ALA A 207 -9.52 -5.82 0.73
N HIS A 208 -10.28 -5.68 1.82
CA HIS A 208 -11.24 -4.58 2.06
C HIS A 208 -11.01 -3.98 3.44
#